data_AF-A0A7V3JJQ4-F1
#
_entry.id   AF-A0A7V3JJQ4-F1
#
_cell.length_a   1.000
_cell.length_b   1.000
_cell.length_c   1.000
_cell.angle_alpha   90.00
_cell.angle_beta   90.00
_cell.angle_gamma   90.00
#
_symmetry.space_group_name_H-M   'P 1'
#
loop_
_entity.id
_entity.type
_entity.pdbx_description
1 polymer ?
#
loop_
_entity_poly.entity_id
_entity_poly.type
_entity_poly.pdbx_seq_one_letter_code
_entity_poly.pdbx_strand_id
1 'polypeptide(L)'
;MSSSRRRGLATLELVLALPMLLFVMALAINFGTAASWKVRALVVARHAAWSTRPPRTGFQYPRPQNWPLGANLGAGSAMNFPPLDDPRVYHPVVRGPTLLGGTAVNSELLDPSRGFRHGTSGIRRDFPLLRRMGTYELSAGANLLDNLWQFWRQGLNTNGDRRIPVLYVLAQAPPAYAQAYVRAVLAILRFPLRNDLRPLDRDDEFQAYAQRFPQLRIGVPDFHPRPAGFCSLDRTVADQVVADLLDRITGRVDRDAAGNVTRRIPGVPENMTRAFLGLYRAVIQQLQNQMNATPPPPPDQMAAMQAEIDQLQAKIDILQKFLQTL
;
A
#
# COMPACT_ATOMS: atom_id res chain seq x y z
N MET A 1 76.54 -22.38 -35.75
CA MET A 1 75.08 -22.30 -35.56
C MET A 1 74.41 -22.14 -36.92
N SER A 2 74.16 -23.25 -37.62
CA SER A 2 73.46 -23.21 -38.91
C SER A 2 71.95 -23.24 -38.68
N SER A 3 71.28 -22.14 -39.00
CA SER A 3 69.84 -22.10 -39.20
C SER A 3 69.53 -22.93 -40.45
N SER A 4 69.14 -24.19 -40.26
CA SER A 4 68.51 -24.99 -41.31
C SER A 4 67.16 -24.37 -41.63
N ARG A 5 67.12 -23.51 -42.65
CA ARG A 5 65.86 -23.08 -43.27
C ARG A 5 65.21 -24.29 -43.93
N ARG A 6 64.32 -24.98 -43.20
CA ARG A 6 63.40 -25.99 -43.74
C ARG A 6 62.43 -25.32 -44.72
N ARG A 7 62.85 -25.11 -45.96
CA ARG A 7 61.99 -24.70 -47.08
C ARG A 7 61.55 -25.97 -47.80
N GLY A 8 60.30 -26.37 -47.59
CA GLY A 8 59.70 -27.52 -48.30
C GLY A 8 58.57 -28.25 -47.55
N LEU A 9 58.49 -28.12 -46.21
CA LEU A 9 57.43 -28.77 -45.41
C LEU A 9 56.17 -27.92 -45.24
N ALA A 10 56.20 -26.63 -45.59
CA ALA A 10 55.09 -25.71 -45.38
C ALA A 10 53.80 -26.13 -46.10
N THR A 11 53.89 -26.74 -47.29
CA THR A 11 52.73 -27.27 -48.00
C THR A 11 52.17 -28.53 -47.34
N LEU A 12 53.03 -29.41 -46.81
CA LEU A 12 52.60 -30.61 -46.07
C LEU A 12 51.96 -30.23 -44.72
N GLU A 13 52.57 -29.31 -43.99
CA GLU A 13 52.04 -28.74 -42.74
C GLU A 13 50.70 -28.04 -43.00
N LEU A 14 50.55 -27.29 -44.09
CA LEU A 14 49.28 -26.67 -44.48
C LEU A 14 48.21 -27.73 -44.78
N VAL A 15 48.53 -28.76 -45.55
CA VAL A 15 47.59 -29.83 -45.92
C VAL A 15 47.15 -30.65 -44.69
N LEU A 16 48.01 -30.83 -43.69
CA LEU A 16 47.66 -31.54 -42.45
C LEU A 16 46.97 -30.64 -41.42
N ALA A 17 47.38 -29.37 -41.28
CA ALA A 17 46.83 -28.45 -40.29
C ALA A 17 45.46 -27.89 -40.71
N LEU A 18 45.25 -27.63 -42.00
CA LEU A 18 44.00 -27.07 -42.51
C LEU A 18 42.76 -27.92 -42.17
N PRO A 19 42.72 -29.26 -42.39
CA PRO A 19 41.57 -30.07 -41.99
C PRO A 19 41.37 -30.12 -40.47
N MET A 20 42.44 -30.09 -39.66
CA MET A 20 42.31 -30.00 -38.20
C MET A 20 41.71 -28.67 -37.77
N LEU A 21 42.17 -27.55 -38.35
CA LEU A 21 41.63 -26.21 -38.07
C LEU A 21 40.16 -26.10 -38.51
N LEU A 22 39.81 -26.63 -39.69
CA LEU A 22 38.42 -26.68 -40.16
C LEU A 22 37.54 -27.55 -39.24
N PHE A 23 38.07 -28.66 -38.72
CA PHE A 23 37.36 -29.51 -37.77
C PHE A 23 37.12 -28.79 -36.43
N VAL A 24 38.13 -28.10 -35.88
CA VAL A 24 37.98 -27.29 -34.65
C VAL A 24 36.97 -26.16 -34.85
N MET A 25 37.02 -25.47 -36.01
CA MET A 25 36.04 -24.45 -36.37
C MET A 25 34.62 -25.03 -36.45
N ALA A 26 34.47 -26.22 -37.06
CA ALA A 26 33.18 -26.91 -37.13
C ALA A 26 32.64 -27.28 -35.75
N LEU A 27 33.50 -27.76 -34.85
CA LEU A 27 33.14 -28.05 -33.46
C LEU A 27 32.72 -26.79 -32.69
N ALA A 28 33.45 -25.68 -32.83
CA ALA A 28 33.11 -24.41 -32.18
C ALA A 28 31.73 -23.88 -32.62
N ILE A 29 31.45 -23.92 -33.92
CA ILE A 29 30.15 -23.51 -34.49
C ILE A 29 29.03 -24.44 -34.02
N ASN A 30 29.25 -25.75 -34.02
CA ASN A 30 28.30 -26.74 -33.52
C ASN A 30 27.98 -26.52 -32.03
N PHE A 31 29.00 -26.30 -31.20
CA PHE A 31 28.84 -26.00 -29.78
C PHE A 31 28.07 -24.69 -29.55
N GLY A 32 28.46 -23.60 -30.21
CA GLY A 32 27.75 -22.32 -30.10
C GLY A 32 26.28 -22.43 -30.52
N THR A 33 25.99 -23.23 -31.56
CA THR A 33 24.62 -23.52 -32.00
C THR A 33 23.85 -24.31 -30.95
N ALA A 34 24.42 -25.40 -30.41
CA ALA A 34 23.78 -26.21 -29.39
C ALA A 34 23.53 -25.44 -28.08
N ALA A 35 24.50 -24.63 -27.65
CA ALA A 35 24.37 -23.76 -26.48
C ALA A 35 23.27 -22.71 -26.67
N SER A 36 23.19 -22.09 -27.85
CA SER A 36 22.11 -21.14 -28.19
C SER A 36 20.75 -21.80 -28.14
N TRP A 37 20.62 -23.02 -28.67
CA TRP A 37 19.38 -23.79 -28.58
C TRP A 37 19.04 -24.22 -27.15
N LYS A 38 20.03 -24.52 -26.31
CA LYS A 38 19.82 -24.82 -24.89
C LYS A 38 19.27 -23.62 -24.13
N VAL A 39 19.80 -22.42 -24.36
CA VAL A 39 19.27 -21.18 -23.78
C VAL A 39 17.82 -20.95 -24.23
N ARG A 40 17.53 -21.11 -25.53
CA ARG A 40 16.16 -21.02 -26.05
C ARG A 40 15.23 -22.05 -25.41
N ALA A 41 15.67 -23.29 -25.25
CA ALA A 41 14.91 -24.34 -24.58
C ALA A 41 14.57 -23.95 -23.13
N LEU A 42 15.53 -23.42 -22.37
CA LEU A 42 15.26 -22.93 -21.00
C LEU A 42 14.25 -21.78 -20.96
N VAL A 43 14.35 -20.82 -21.89
CA VAL A 43 13.38 -19.71 -22.01
C VAL A 43 11.99 -20.23 -22.33
N VAL A 44 11.89 -21.20 -23.24
CA VAL A 44 10.63 -21.80 -23.66
C VAL A 44 10.01 -22.66 -22.56
N ALA A 45 10.81 -23.43 -21.83
CA ALA A 45 10.39 -24.17 -20.65
C ALA A 45 9.82 -23.21 -19.58
N ARG A 46 10.50 -22.10 -19.31
CA ARG A 46 10.01 -21.05 -18.40
C ARG A 46 8.70 -20.42 -18.92
N HIS A 47 8.60 -20.16 -20.22
CA HIS A 47 7.38 -19.65 -20.83
C HIS A 47 6.21 -20.60 -20.61
N ALA A 48 6.40 -21.92 -20.78
CA ALA A 48 5.36 -22.92 -20.56
C ALA A 48 4.83 -22.91 -19.12
N ALA A 49 5.72 -22.82 -18.14
CA ALA A 49 5.32 -22.69 -16.72
C ALA A 49 4.54 -21.39 -16.46
N TRP A 50 4.96 -20.27 -17.06
CA TRP A 50 4.32 -18.97 -16.88
C TRP A 50 2.98 -18.82 -17.59
N SER A 51 2.84 -19.38 -18.80
CA SER A 51 1.63 -19.29 -19.61
C SER A 51 0.47 -20.09 -19.00
N THR A 52 0.78 -21.08 -18.17
CA THR A 52 -0.21 -21.90 -17.45
C THR A 52 -0.43 -21.46 -16.00
N ARG A 53 0.27 -20.40 -15.55
CA ARG A 53 0.14 -19.87 -14.20
C ARG A 53 -1.21 -19.14 -14.03
N PRO A 54 -2.04 -19.48 -13.03
CA PRO A 54 -3.30 -18.79 -12.80
C PRO A 54 -3.13 -17.26 -12.69
N PRO A 55 -4.06 -16.48 -13.26
CA PRO A 55 -5.33 -16.91 -13.86
C PRO A 55 -5.21 -17.43 -15.30
N ARG A 56 -3.99 -17.58 -15.83
CA ARG A 56 -3.75 -18.09 -17.19
C ARG A 56 -3.94 -19.60 -17.25
N THR A 57 -4.48 -20.07 -18.37
CA THR A 57 -4.73 -21.50 -18.64
C THR A 57 -3.83 -22.06 -19.73
N GLY A 58 -2.92 -21.26 -20.28
CA GLY A 58 -2.11 -21.59 -21.47
C GLY A 58 -2.85 -21.40 -22.80
N PHE A 59 -4.18 -21.39 -22.81
CA PHE A 59 -4.97 -21.35 -24.05
C PHE A 59 -4.78 -20.07 -24.88
N GLN A 60 -4.68 -18.91 -24.22
CA GLN A 60 -4.53 -17.60 -24.87
C GLN A 60 -3.07 -17.25 -25.21
N TYR A 61 -2.12 -18.12 -24.87
CA TYR A 61 -0.70 -17.85 -25.00
C TYR A 61 -0.13 -18.73 -26.12
N PRO A 62 0.02 -18.20 -27.34
CA PRO A 62 0.52 -18.97 -28.45
C PRO A 62 1.94 -19.44 -28.17
N ARG A 63 2.29 -20.58 -28.75
CA ARG A 63 3.65 -21.10 -28.76
C ARG A 63 4.62 -20.02 -29.27
N PRO A 64 5.80 -19.84 -28.64
CA PRO A 64 6.78 -18.88 -29.12
C PRO A 64 7.13 -19.10 -30.60
N GLN A 65 7.08 -18.05 -31.42
CA GLN A 65 7.28 -18.13 -32.87
C GLN A 65 8.64 -18.73 -33.27
N ASN A 66 9.66 -18.55 -32.42
CA ASN A 66 11.00 -19.06 -32.60
C ASN A 66 11.18 -20.52 -32.13
N TRP A 67 10.13 -21.17 -31.62
CA TRP A 67 10.15 -22.55 -31.16
C TRP A 67 9.43 -23.48 -32.15
N PRO A 68 10.13 -24.43 -32.80
CA PRO A 68 9.56 -25.24 -33.88
C PRO A 68 8.27 -25.98 -33.50
N LEU A 69 7.32 -26.12 -34.42
CA LEU A 69 6.02 -26.77 -34.17
C LEU A 69 6.17 -28.24 -33.74
N GLY A 70 7.13 -28.98 -34.33
CA GLY A 70 7.41 -30.38 -33.97
C GLY A 70 8.26 -30.58 -32.71
N ALA A 71 8.64 -29.51 -32.00
CA ALA A 71 9.36 -29.62 -30.73
C ALA A 71 8.38 -29.86 -29.56
N ASN A 72 8.86 -30.40 -28.45
CA ASN A 72 8.04 -30.59 -27.25
C ASN A 72 7.93 -29.29 -26.45
N LEU A 73 6.75 -29.06 -25.89
CA LEU A 73 6.45 -27.96 -24.97
C LEU A 73 5.39 -28.46 -23.98
N GLY A 74 5.63 -28.29 -22.69
CA GLY A 74 4.71 -28.76 -21.66
C GLY A 74 4.85 -28.01 -20.35
N ALA A 75 3.83 -28.07 -19.51
CA ALA A 75 3.85 -27.55 -18.16
C ALA A 75 3.02 -28.46 -17.24
N GLY A 76 3.43 -28.56 -15.98
CA GLY A 76 2.77 -29.37 -14.97
C GLY A 76 3.10 -28.89 -13.56
N SER A 77 2.63 -29.64 -12.56
CA SER A 77 3.10 -29.47 -11.18
C SER A 77 4.55 -29.95 -11.05
N ALA A 78 5.32 -29.29 -10.19
CA ALA A 78 6.60 -29.80 -9.73
C ALA A 78 6.44 -30.43 -8.35
N MET A 79 7.40 -31.26 -7.94
CA MET A 79 7.50 -31.71 -6.57
C MET A 79 7.73 -30.53 -5.62
N ASN A 80 7.32 -30.69 -4.35
CA ASN A 80 7.67 -29.75 -3.31
C ASN A 80 9.20 -29.64 -3.21
N PHE A 81 9.70 -28.43 -2.91
CA PHE A 81 11.13 -28.27 -2.70
C PHE A 81 11.55 -29.05 -1.45
N PRO A 82 12.71 -29.73 -1.47
CA PRO A 82 13.24 -30.36 -0.27
C PRO A 82 13.39 -29.30 0.84
N PRO A 83 13.17 -29.69 2.11
CA PRO A 83 13.38 -28.79 3.23
C PRO A 83 14.78 -28.21 3.17
N LEU A 84 14.88 -26.89 3.36
CA LEU A 84 16.15 -26.18 3.31
C LEU A 84 16.91 -26.42 4.62
N ASP A 85 17.67 -27.50 4.64
CA ASP A 85 18.46 -27.93 5.80
C ASP A 85 19.87 -27.32 5.74
N ASP A 86 19.92 -25.98 5.79
CA ASP A 86 21.17 -25.22 5.77
C ASP A 86 21.28 -24.35 7.02
N PRO A 87 22.26 -24.60 7.91
CA PRO A 87 22.50 -23.83 9.13
C PRO A 87 22.58 -22.30 8.90
N ARG A 88 23.04 -21.86 7.73
CA ARG A 88 23.18 -20.43 7.38
C ARG A 88 21.84 -19.72 7.26
N VAL A 89 20.78 -20.46 6.98
CA VAL A 89 19.42 -19.94 6.84
C VAL A 89 18.79 -19.66 8.21
N TYR A 90 19.33 -20.22 9.28
CA TYR A 90 18.88 -19.93 10.65
C TYR A 90 19.48 -18.63 11.21
N HIS A 91 20.37 -17.97 10.47
CA HIS A 91 20.92 -16.68 10.90
C HIS A 91 19.81 -15.62 11.00
N PRO A 92 19.74 -14.83 12.09
CA PRO A 92 18.67 -13.83 12.31
C PRO A 92 18.52 -12.81 11.17
N VAL A 93 19.63 -12.46 10.50
CA VAL A 93 19.61 -11.56 9.32
C VAL A 93 18.88 -12.19 8.12
N VAL A 94 18.88 -13.53 7.99
CA VAL A 94 18.25 -14.25 6.88
C VAL A 94 16.78 -14.57 7.17
N ARG A 95 16.45 -14.96 8.41
CA ARG A 95 15.07 -15.30 8.81
C ARG A 95 14.23 -14.11 9.28
N GLY A 96 14.87 -13.00 9.65
CA GLY A 96 14.21 -11.91 10.34
C GLY A 96 13.85 -12.27 11.79
N PRO A 97 13.14 -11.38 12.50
CA PRO A 97 12.70 -11.67 13.87
C PRO A 97 11.78 -12.88 13.87
N THR A 98 12.04 -13.84 14.77
CA THR A 98 11.09 -14.90 15.06
C THR A 98 9.81 -14.26 15.56
N LEU A 99 8.70 -14.55 14.87
CA LEU A 99 7.41 -14.01 15.27
C LEU A 99 7.14 -14.46 16.72
N LEU A 100 6.73 -13.51 17.57
CA LEU A 100 6.51 -13.74 19.00
C LEU A 100 5.50 -14.89 19.22
N GLY A 101 5.69 -15.67 20.28
CA GLY A 101 4.94 -16.91 20.54
C GLY A 101 3.42 -16.75 20.37
N GLY A 102 2.80 -17.74 19.72
CA GLY A 102 1.37 -17.73 19.39
C GLY A 102 1.04 -17.18 18.00
N THR A 103 2.05 -16.76 17.24
CA THR A 103 1.89 -16.43 15.83
C THR A 103 2.20 -17.64 14.95
N ALA A 104 1.33 -17.91 13.98
CA ALA A 104 1.52 -18.98 13.00
C ALA A 104 1.29 -18.45 11.59
N VAL A 105 1.99 -19.01 10.61
CA VAL A 105 1.70 -18.74 9.20
C VAL A 105 0.54 -19.62 8.78
N ASN A 106 -0.43 -19.06 8.08
CA ASN A 106 -1.48 -19.85 7.44
C ASN A 106 -0.84 -20.65 6.29
N SER A 107 -0.54 -21.93 6.54
CA SER A 107 0.14 -22.82 5.60
C SER A 107 -0.68 -23.14 4.34
N GLU A 108 -1.98 -22.88 4.33
CA GLU A 108 -2.81 -23.03 3.12
C GLU A 108 -2.61 -21.86 2.14
N LEU A 109 -2.25 -20.68 2.66
CA LEU A 109 -2.09 -19.45 1.88
C LEU A 109 -0.62 -19.08 1.64
N LEU A 110 0.28 -19.44 2.56
CA LEU A 110 1.69 -19.08 2.51
C LEU A 110 2.59 -20.24 2.96
N ASP A 111 2.84 -21.19 2.07
CA ASP A 111 3.85 -22.25 2.27
C ASP A 111 4.87 -22.29 1.12
N PRO A 112 6.06 -21.67 1.28
CA PRO A 112 7.05 -21.55 0.19
C PRO A 112 7.64 -22.90 -0.26
N SER A 113 7.37 -24.00 0.45
CA SER A 113 7.77 -25.35 0.04
C SER A 113 6.84 -25.98 -1.00
N ARG A 114 5.63 -25.43 -1.18
CA ARG A 114 4.57 -25.99 -2.03
C ARG A 114 4.28 -25.11 -3.25
N GLY A 115 3.46 -25.64 -4.16
CA GLY A 115 2.91 -24.88 -5.28
C GLY A 115 3.92 -24.59 -6.39
N PHE A 116 4.96 -25.41 -6.56
CA PHE A 116 5.86 -25.25 -7.69
C PHE A 116 5.21 -25.74 -8.99
N ARG A 117 5.42 -25.00 -10.06
CA ARG A 117 5.13 -25.41 -11.43
C ARG A 117 6.41 -25.78 -12.15
N HIS A 118 6.34 -26.82 -12.96
CA HIS A 118 7.44 -27.26 -13.81
C HIS A 118 7.07 -27.01 -15.26
N GLY A 119 7.92 -26.29 -15.99
CA GLY A 119 7.82 -26.14 -17.43
C GLY A 119 8.90 -26.97 -18.11
N THR A 120 8.54 -27.61 -19.22
CA THR A 120 9.42 -28.50 -19.99
C THR A 120 9.47 -28.07 -21.45
N SER A 121 10.62 -28.23 -22.07
CA SER A 121 10.77 -28.14 -23.52
C SER A 121 11.75 -29.20 -24.01
N GLY A 122 11.54 -29.65 -25.25
CA GLY A 122 12.41 -30.65 -25.86
C GLY A 122 12.55 -30.42 -27.35
N ILE A 123 13.75 -30.57 -27.91
CA ILE A 123 14.00 -30.44 -29.35
C ILE A 123 15.12 -31.38 -29.79
N ARG A 124 14.96 -31.98 -30.98
CA ARG A 124 15.97 -32.77 -31.66
C ARG A 124 16.44 -32.05 -32.93
N ARG A 125 17.75 -31.95 -33.15
CA ARG A 125 18.33 -31.24 -34.31
C ARG A 125 19.62 -31.90 -34.80
N ASP A 126 19.95 -31.67 -36.06
CA ASP A 126 21.27 -32.03 -36.63
C ASP A 126 22.35 -30.99 -36.29
N PHE A 127 23.60 -31.44 -36.24
CA PHE A 127 24.75 -30.53 -36.21
C PHE A 127 24.90 -29.78 -37.55
N PRO A 128 25.04 -28.44 -37.55
CA PRO A 128 25.08 -27.68 -38.80
C PRO A 128 26.25 -28.03 -39.71
N LEU A 129 27.45 -28.28 -39.17
CA LEU A 129 28.67 -28.56 -39.96
C LEU A 129 29.15 -30.01 -39.90
N LEU A 130 28.61 -30.82 -38.99
CA LEU A 130 28.98 -32.23 -38.83
C LEU A 130 27.75 -33.15 -38.86
N ARG A 131 26.90 -33.01 -39.89
CA ARG A 131 25.63 -33.75 -40.02
C ARG A 131 25.77 -35.28 -39.90
N ARG A 132 26.92 -35.84 -40.30
CA ARG A 132 27.21 -37.27 -40.19
C ARG A 132 27.39 -37.77 -38.76
N MET A 133 27.54 -36.88 -37.78
CA MET A 133 27.51 -37.24 -36.34
C MET A 133 26.10 -37.55 -35.83
N GLY A 134 25.07 -37.33 -36.65
CA GLY A 134 23.67 -37.55 -36.29
C GLY A 134 23.03 -36.35 -35.61
N THR A 135 21.92 -36.63 -34.92
CA THR A 135 21.15 -35.61 -34.20
C THR A 135 21.59 -35.49 -32.74
N TYR A 136 21.46 -34.29 -32.18
CA TYR A 136 21.50 -34.06 -30.76
C TYR A 136 20.10 -33.75 -30.23
N GLU A 137 19.85 -34.13 -28.98
CA GLU A 137 18.62 -33.85 -28.27
C GLU A 137 18.89 -32.87 -27.13
N LEU A 138 18.01 -31.88 -26.99
CA LEU A 138 18.00 -30.96 -25.87
C LEU A 138 16.69 -31.12 -25.14
N SER A 139 16.78 -31.40 -23.84
CA SER A 139 15.67 -31.33 -22.89
C SER A 139 16.00 -30.25 -21.86
N ALA A 140 15.04 -29.38 -21.58
CA ALA A 140 15.18 -28.32 -20.60
C ALA A 140 13.94 -28.24 -19.71
N GLY A 141 14.17 -28.14 -18.40
CA GLY A 141 13.15 -27.95 -17.38
C GLY A 141 13.36 -26.64 -16.63
N ALA A 142 12.28 -25.99 -16.23
CA ALA A 142 12.31 -24.77 -15.43
C ALA A 142 11.24 -24.84 -14.32
N ASN A 143 11.67 -24.66 -13.07
CA ASN A 143 10.76 -24.56 -11.93
C ASN A 143 10.36 -23.11 -11.70
N LEU A 144 9.08 -22.89 -11.43
CA LEU A 144 8.50 -21.61 -11.04
C LEU A 144 7.77 -21.79 -9.71
N LEU A 145 8.06 -20.92 -8.74
CA LEU A 145 7.23 -20.84 -7.54
C LEU A 145 5.87 -20.24 -7.92
N ASP A 146 4.83 -21.06 -7.88
CA ASP A 146 3.43 -20.66 -8.01
C ASP A 146 2.69 -20.90 -6.68
N ASN A 147 3.40 -20.67 -5.57
CA ASN A 147 2.80 -20.69 -4.26
C ASN A 147 1.86 -19.48 -4.12
N LEU A 148 0.61 -19.78 -3.83
CA LEU A 148 -0.55 -19.03 -4.28
C LEU A 148 -0.78 -17.79 -3.40
N TRP A 149 -0.06 -16.70 -3.68
CA TRP A 149 -0.42 -15.34 -3.26
C TRP A 149 -1.59 -14.81 -4.10
N GLN A 150 -2.58 -15.67 -4.31
CA GLN A 150 -3.74 -15.38 -5.14
C GLN A 150 -4.67 -14.50 -4.34
N PHE A 151 -4.77 -13.26 -4.76
CA PHE A 151 -5.62 -12.24 -4.15
C PHE A 151 -7.04 -12.75 -3.84
N TRP A 152 -7.64 -13.49 -4.77
CA TRP A 152 -8.99 -14.04 -4.63
C TRP A 152 -9.13 -15.17 -3.59
N ARG A 153 -8.05 -15.90 -3.26
CA ARG A 153 -8.07 -16.94 -2.22
C ARG A 153 -7.98 -16.36 -0.81
N GLN A 154 -7.53 -15.10 -0.70
CA GLN A 154 -7.35 -14.42 0.57
C GLN A 154 -8.66 -13.83 1.11
N GLY A 155 -9.77 -13.90 0.36
CA GLY A 155 -11.04 -13.30 0.75
C GLY A 155 -10.99 -11.78 0.87
N LEU A 156 -10.00 -11.14 0.22
CA LEU A 156 -9.81 -9.69 0.23
C LEU A 156 -10.62 -9.04 -0.89
N ASN A 157 -11.15 -7.86 -0.62
CA ASN A 157 -11.99 -7.10 -1.55
C ASN A 157 -11.15 -6.18 -2.44
N THR A 158 -10.09 -5.59 -1.88
CA THR A 158 -9.17 -4.71 -2.64
C THR A 158 -7.70 -5.00 -2.37
N ASN A 159 -6.82 -4.60 -3.30
CA ASN A 159 -5.37 -4.68 -3.09
C ASN A 159 -4.86 -3.77 -1.96
N GLY A 160 -5.67 -2.85 -1.45
CA GLY A 160 -5.37 -2.03 -0.28
C GLY A 160 -5.63 -2.74 1.05
N ASP A 161 -6.31 -3.90 1.03
CA ASP A 161 -6.66 -4.61 2.25
C ASP A 161 -5.42 -5.24 2.90
N ARG A 162 -5.41 -5.24 4.23
CA ARG A 162 -4.27 -5.76 5.01
C ARG A 162 -4.21 -7.28 4.85
N ARG A 163 -3.12 -7.77 4.23
CA ARG A 163 -2.86 -9.21 4.07
C ARG A 163 -2.36 -9.89 5.33
N ILE A 164 -1.74 -9.14 6.25
CA ILE A 164 -1.16 -9.68 7.49
C ILE A 164 -2.16 -10.53 8.30
N PRO A 165 -3.38 -10.07 8.63
CA PRO A 165 -4.33 -10.88 9.40
C PRO A 165 -4.86 -12.12 8.66
N VAL A 166 -4.66 -12.21 7.35
CA VAL A 166 -5.07 -13.37 6.53
C VAL A 166 -3.94 -14.38 6.41
N LEU A 167 -2.71 -13.90 6.21
CA LEU A 167 -1.50 -14.72 6.04
C LEU A 167 -0.95 -15.23 7.37
N TYR A 168 -1.17 -14.49 8.46
CA TYR A 168 -0.68 -14.83 9.78
C TYR A 168 -1.84 -14.97 10.76
N VAL A 169 -1.84 -16.07 11.49
CA VAL A 169 -2.58 -16.19 12.75
C VAL A 169 -1.83 -15.32 13.75
N LEU A 170 -2.40 -14.18 14.11
CA LEU A 170 -1.82 -13.28 15.10
C LEU A 170 -2.30 -13.65 16.50
N ALA A 171 -1.43 -13.46 17.50
CA ALA A 171 -1.83 -13.55 18.89
C ALA A 171 -2.97 -12.54 19.17
N GLN A 172 -4.04 -13.00 19.80
CA GLN A 172 -5.13 -12.10 20.18
C GLN A 172 -4.65 -11.19 21.32
N ALA A 173 -5.07 -9.93 21.27
CA ALA A 173 -4.83 -9.02 22.38
C ALA A 173 -5.50 -9.60 23.65
N PRO A 174 -4.85 -9.46 24.83
CA PRO A 174 -5.45 -9.86 26.10
C PRO A 174 -6.89 -9.33 26.26
N PRO A 175 -7.84 -10.15 26.77
CA PRO A 175 -9.24 -9.73 26.93
C PRO A 175 -9.41 -8.45 27.75
N ALA A 176 -8.46 -8.16 28.65
CA ALA A 176 -8.42 -6.94 29.44
C ALA A 176 -8.42 -5.66 28.57
N TYR A 177 -7.77 -5.67 27.40
CA TYR A 177 -7.78 -4.51 26.50
C TYR A 177 -9.16 -4.28 25.88
N ALA A 178 -9.84 -5.35 25.46
CA ALA A 178 -11.21 -5.24 24.96
C ALA A 178 -12.16 -4.72 26.05
N GLN A 179 -12.02 -5.22 27.28
CA GLN A 179 -12.79 -4.73 28.42
C GLN A 179 -12.47 -3.25 28.75
N ALA A 180 -11.20 -2.85 28.68
CA ALA A 180 -10.80 -1.45 28.88
C ALA A 180 -11.43 -0.54 27.83
N TYR A 181 -11.46 -0.97 26.56
CA TYR A 181 -12.15 -0.25 25.49
C TYR A 181 -13.65 -0.10 25.76
N VAL A 182 -14.33 -1.20 26.13
CA VAL A 182 -15.76 -1.17 26.49
C VAL A 182 -16.01 -0.24 27.67
N ARG A 183 -15.18 -0.29 28.72
CA ARG A 183 -15.29 0.61 29.87
C ARG A 183 -15.09 2.08 29.49
N ALA A 184 -14.13 2.38 28.61
CA ALA A 184 -13.91 3.73 28.12
C ALA A 184 -15.13 4.26 27.35
N VAL A 185 -15.70 3.44 26.45
CA VAL A 185 -16.93 3.82 25.73
C VAL A 185 -18.10 4.02 26.69
N LEU A 186 -18.30 3.13 27.66
CA LEU A 186 -19.36 3.28 28.67
C LEU A 186 -19.16 4.52 29.54
N ALA A 187 -17.92 4.87 29.88
CA ALA A 187 -17.61 6.08 30.63
C ALA A 187 -17.98 7.35 29.85
N ILE A 188 -17.72 7.38 28.54
CA ILE A 188 -18.14 8.48 27.66
C ILE A 188 -19.67 8.55 27.58
N LEU A 189 -20.34 7.42 27.36
CA LEU A 189 -21.80 7.40 27.20
C LEU A 189 -22.56 7.79 28.48
N ARG A 190 -22.01 7.44 29.65
CA ARG A 190 -22.56 7.72 30.98
C ARG A 190 -21.99 8.98 31.62
N PHE A 191 -21.24 9.79 30.87
CA PHE A 191 -20.65 11.01 31.39
C PHE A 191 -21.75 11.96 31.87
N PRO A 192 -21.76 12.39 33.15
CA PRO A 192 -22.85 13.19 33.69
C PRO A 192 -23.08 14.52 32.95
N LEU A 193 -22.01 15.16 32.48
CA LEU A 193 -22.06 16.43 31.76
C LEU A 193 -22.20 16.23 30.25
N ARG A 194 -22.67 15.05 29.79
CA ARG A 194 -22.84 14.78 28.35
C ARG A 194 -23.78 15.77 27.68
N ASN A 195 -24.82 16.22 28.39
CA ASN A 195 -25.72 17.26 27.88
C ASN A 195 -25.00 18.60 27.68
N ASP A 196 -24.02 18.92 28.54
CA ASP A 196 -23.24 20.16 28.43
C ASP A 196 -22.22 20.10 27.28
N LEU A 197 -21.84 18.89 26.85
CA LEU A 197 -21.00 18.67 25.67
C LEU A 197 -21.79 18.67 24.36
N ARG A 198 -23.14 18.70 24.41
CA ARG A 198 -23.98 18.68 23.21
C ARG A 198 -23.67 19.80 22.20
N PRO A 199 -23.29 21.03 22.59
CA PRO A 199 -22.85 22.05 21.63
C PRO A 199 -21.60 21.68 20.81
N LEU A 200 -20.78 20.73 21.29
CA LEU A 200 -19.67 20.17 20.50
C LEU A 200 -20.16 19.25 19.37
N ASP A 201 -21.27 18.55 19.64
CA ASP A 201 -21.95 17.60 18.77
C ASP A 201 -23.07 18.29 17.98
N ARG A 202 -22.68 19.08 16.97
CA ARG A 202 -23.59 19.65 15.97
C ARG A 202 -24.74 20.48 16.56
N ASP A 203 -24.37 21.61 17.15
CA ASP A 203 -25.30 22.54 17.82
C ASP A 203 -26.59 22.86 17.02
N ASP A 204 -27.71 22.89 17.74
CA ASP A 204 -29.05 23.12 17.18
C ASP A 204 -29.18 24.51 16.53
N GLU A 205 -28.47 25.54 17.04
CA GLU A 205 -28.55 26.91 16.52
C GLU A 205 -27.94 27.01 15.12
N PHE A 206 -26.83 26.31 14.88
CA PHE A 206 -26.26 26.16 13.54
C PHE A 206 -27.24 25.48 12.58
N GLN A 207 -27.93 24.43 13.04
CA GLN A 207 -28.93 23.73 12.22
C GLN A 207 -30.13 24.62 11.92
N ALA A 208 -30.66 25.33 12.92
CA ALA A 208 -31.79 26.22 12.77
C ALA A 208 -31.50 27.34 11.76
N TYR A 209 -30.34 27.98 11.86
CA TYR A 209 -29.95 29.03 10.91
C TYR A 209 -29.59 28.50 9.52
N ALA A 210 -29.00 27.31 9.41
CA ALA A 210 -28.75 26.68 8.11
C ALA A 210 -30.05 26.33 7.38
N GLN A 211 -31.09 25.90 8.11
CA GLN A 211 -32.42 25.63 7.54
C GLN A 211 -33.14 26.93 7.14
N ARG A 212 -33.06 27.96 7.98
CA ARG A 212 -33.72 29.26 7.73
C ARG A 212 -33.06 30.06 6.61
N PHE A 213 -31.72 29.99 6.49
CA PHE A 213 -30.95 30.72 5.49
C PHE A 213 -30.05 29.78 4.67
N PRO A 214 -30.61 28.97 3.76
CA PRO A 214 -29.84 28.02 2.95
C PRO A 214 -28.72 28.67 2.13
N GLN A 215 -28.89 29.93 1.74
CA GLN A 215 -27.91 30.71 1.00
C GLN A 215 -26.61 30.97 1.77
N LEU A 216 -26.62 30.89 3.11
CA LEU A 216 -25.41 31.08 3.91
C LEU A 216 -24.44 29.89 3.79
N ARG A 217 -24.90 28.73 3.29
CA ARG A 217 -24.08 27.51 3.15
C ARG A 217 -23.31 27.15 4.43
N ILE A 218 -23.91 27.43 5.58
CA ILE A 218 -23.30 27.17 6.88
C ILE A 218 -23.41 25.67 7.14
N GLY A 219 -22.25 24.99 7.16
CA GLY A 219 -22.16 23.63 7.68
C GLY A 219 -22.20 23.65 9.20
N VAL A 220 -22.76 22.60 9.80
CA VAL A 220 -22.72 22.42 11.24
C VAL A 220 -21.32 21.92 11.64
N PRO A 221 -20.51 22.70 12.37
CA PRO A 221 -19.15 22.29 12.70
C PRO A 221 -19.13 21.09 13.66
N ASP A 222 -18.12 20.23 13.52
CA ASP A 222 -17.75 19.25 14.53
C ASP A 222 -16.57 19.80 15.33
N PHE A 223 -16.79 20.12 16.60
CA PHE A 223 -15.76 20.71 17.46
C PHE A 223 -14.92 19.66 18.18
N HIS A 224 -15.16 18.36 17.97
CA HIS A 224 -14.38 17.30 18.62
C HIS A 224 -12.96 17.28 18.08
N PRO A 225 -11.94 17.58 18.93
CA PRO A 225 -10.57 17.50 18.48
C PRO A 225 -10.21 16.03 18.30
N ARG A 226 -9.56 15.74 17.16
CA ARG A 226 -9.16 14.37 16.81
C ARG A 226 -7.65 14.21 17.00
N PRO A 227 -7.17 13.08 17.55
CA PRO A 227 -5.75 12.78 17.55
C PRO A 227 -5.25 12.77 16.11
N ALA A 228 -4.03 13.27 15.90
CA ALA A 228 -3.40 13.14 14.60
C ALA A 228 -3.26 11.65 14.25
N GLY A 229 -3.45 11.31 12.98
CA GLY A 229 -3.21 9.94 12.53
C GLY A 229 -1.76 9.56 12.79
N PHE A 230 -1.53 8.49 13.55
CA PHE A 230 -0.20 7.95 13.80
C PHE A 230 -0.21 6.43 13.62
N CYS A 231 0.93 5.88 13.22
CA CYS A 231 1.12 4.45 13.01
C CYS A 231 2.40 4.01 13.71
N SER A 232 2.35 3.93 15.04
CA SER A 232 3.45 3.46 15.87
C SER A 232 2.94 2.60 17.01
N LEU A 233 3.71 1.57 17.37
CA LEU A 233 3.51 0.79 18.59
C LEU A 233 4.33 1.37 19.77
N ASP A 234 5.14 2.40 19.51
CA ASP A 234 5.91 3.07 20.54
C ASP A 234 4.98 3.91 21.42
N ARG A 235 4.99 3.59 22.72
CA ARG A 235 4.19 4.28 23.72
C ARG A 235 4.58 5.75 23.83
N THR A 236 5.85 6.10 23.67
CA THR A 236 6.30 7.49 23.77
C THR A 236 5.70 8.35 22.65
N VAL A 237 5.62 7.80 21.44
CA VAL A 237 4.96 8.45 20.30
C VAL A 237 3.46 8.58 20.54
N ALA A 238 2.82 7.56 21.08
CA ALA A 238 1.39 7.62 21.42
C ALA A 238 1.12 8.68 22.51
N ASP A 239 1.94 8.73 23.56
CA ASP A 239 1.82 9.70 24.66
C ASP A 239 2.01 11.14 24.14
N GLN A 240 2.93 11.36 23.21
CA GLN A 240 3.10 12.66 22.53
C GLN A 240 1.86 13.08 21.74
N VAL A 241 1.25 12.16 20.97
CA VAL A 241 0.01 12.46 20.23
C VAL A 241 -1.15 12.80 21.17
N VAL A 242 -1.21 12.16 22.34
CA VAL A 242 -2.20 12.48 23.38
C VAL A 242 -1.92 13.84 24.00
N ALA A 243 -0.67 14.17 24.31
CA ALA A 243 -0.29 15.50 24.82
C ALA A 243 -0.65 16.61 23.82
N ASP A 244 -0.34 16.42 22.53
CA ASP A 244 -0.71 17.34 21.45
C ASP A 244 -2.24 17.46 21.29
N LEU A 245 -3.00 16.41 21.61
CA LEU A 245 -4.46 16.47 21.63
C LEU A 245 -4.95 17.32 22.81
N LEU A 246 -4.36 17.15 24.00
CA LEU A 246 -4.69 17.96 25.18
C LEU A 246 -4.39 19.44 24.93
N ASP A 247 -3.24 19.78 24.35
CA ASP A 247 -2.88 21.15 23.97
C ASP A 247 -3.90 21.79 23.01
N ARG A 248 -4.51 20.99 22.13
CA ARG A 248 -5.58 21.45 21.21
C ARG A 248 -6.96 21.53 21.87
N ILE A 249 -7.19 20.75 22.93
CA ILE A 249 -8.42 20.83 23.73
C ILE A 249 -8.40 22.12 24.56
N THR A 250 -7.35 22.32 25.37
CA THR A 250 -7.24 23.45 26.29
C THR A 250 -6.87 24.74 25.58
N GLY A 251 -6.14 24.64 24.47
CA GLY A 251 -5.40 25.76 23.92
C GLY A 251 -4.04 25.91 24.62
N ARG A 252 -3.08 26.49 23.90
CA ARG A 252 -1.71 26.70 24.39
C ARG A 252 -1.15 28.01 23.85
N VAL A 253 -0.55 28.80 24.73
CA VAL A 253 0.17 30.03 24.37
C VAL A 253 1.58 29.92 24.89
N ASP A 254 2.52 29.71 23.98
CA ASP A 254 3.95 29.75 24.29
C ASP A 254 4.44 31.21 24.23
N ARG A 255 5.24 31.61 25.20
CA ARG A 255 5.86 32.94 25.27
C ARG A 255 7.38 32.82 25.35
N ASP A 256 8.09 33.76 24.75
CA ASP A 256 9.55 33.88 24.90
C ASP A 256 9.93 34.50 26.27
N ALA A 257 11.23 34.58 26.54
CA ALA A 257 11.76 35.19 27.76
C ALA A 257 11.44 36.70 27.88
N ALA A 258 11.04 37.35 26.79
CA ALA A 258 10.62 38.75 26.76
C ALA A 258 9.08 38.90 26.88
N GLY A 259 8.34 37.80 27.01
CA GLY A 259 6.89 37.77 27.16
C GLY A 259 6.09 37.81 25.84
N ASN A 260 6.77 37.81 24.68
CA ASN A 260 6.13 37.80 23.37
C ASN A 260 5.58 36.41 23.05
N VAL A 261 4.41 36.35 22.43
CA VAL A 261 3.79 35.08 22.02
C VAL A 261 4.56 34.49 20.84
N THR A 262 5.13 33.30 21.02
CA THR A 262 5.90 32.57 19.99
C THR A 262 5.05 31.54 19.26
N ARG A 263 4.10 30.91 19.95
CA ARG A 263 3.17 29.95 19.37
C ARG A 263 1.82 30.05 20.08
N ARG A 264 0.73 30.12 19.31
CA ARG A 264 -0.64 30.04 19.83
C ARG A 264 -1.37 28.89 19.15
N ILE A 265 -1.85 27.95 19.94
CA ILE A 265 -2.74 26.87 19.54
C ILE A 265 -4.12 27.24 20.08
N PRO A 266 -5.10 27.55 19.22
CA PRO A 266 -6.45 27.87 19.67
C PRO A 266 -7.11 26.61 20.21
N GLY A 267 -7.60 26.69 21.45
CA GLY A 267 -8.34 25.60 22.10
C GLY A 267 -9.73 25.40 21.53
N VAL A 268 -10.43 24.37 21.98
CA VAL A 268 -11.83 24.13 21.63
C VAL A 268 -12.74 25.34 21.98
N PRO A 269 -12.63 25.96 23.18
CA PRO A 269 -13.45 27.13 23.51
C PRO A 269 -13.23 28.31 22.57
N GLU A 270 -11.98 28.57 22.17
CA GLU A 270 -11.64 29.64 21.24
C GLU A 270 -12.22 29.36 19.84
N ASN A 271 -12.06 28.13 19.34
CA ASN A 271 -12.57 27.73 18.02
C ASN A 271 -14.10 27.79 17.96
N MET A 272 -14.79 27.32 19.00
CA MET A 272 -16.25 27.43 19.11
C MET A 272 -16.70 28.90 19.11
N THR A 273 -16.09 29.72 19.97
CA THR A 273 -16.43 31.14 20.10
C THR A 273 -16.30 31.86 18.76
N ARG A 274 -15.21 31.61 18.03
CA ARG A 274 -14.99 32.19 16.69
C ARG A 274 -16.02 31.69 15.67
N ALA A 275 -16.41 30.42 15.72
CA ALA A 275 -17.42 29.87 14.82
C ALA A 275 -18.80 30.51 15.06
N PHE A 276 -19.23 30.65 16.31
CA PHE A 276 -20.49 31.33 16.66
C PHE A 276 -20.46 32.82 16.31
N LEU A 277 -19.34 33.51 16.53
CA LEU A 277 -19.17 34.90 16.07
C LEU A 277 -19.34 35.03 14.55
N GLY A 278 -18.78 34.07 13.79
CA GLY A 278 -18.96 34.01 12.34
C GLY A 278 -20.42 33.79 11.94
N LEU A 279 -21.10 32.84 12.60
CA LEU A 279 -22.52 32.54 12.40
C LEU A 279 -23.39 33.78 12.62
N TYR A 280 -23.31 34.41 13.79
CA TYR A 280 -24.18 35.54 14.13
C TYR A 280 -23.98 36.74 13.21
N ARG A 281 -22.73 37.04 12.84
CA ARG A 281 -22.44 38.11 11.87
C ARG A 281 -23.06 37.81 10.49
N ALA A 282 -22.97 36.57 10.03
CA ALA A 282 -23.56 36.16 8.75
C ALA A 282 -25.10 36.24 8.78
N VAL A 283 -25.73 35.85 9.89
CA VAL A 283 -27.18 35.96 10.09
C VAL A 283 -27.62 37.43 10.12
N ILE A 284 -26.95 38.29 10.89
CA ILE A 284 -27.24 39.74 10.93
C ILE A 284 -27.17 40.33 9.52
N GLN A 285 -26.14 39.98 8.74
CA GLN A 285 -26.02 40.47 7.36
C GLN A 285 -27.19 40.01 6.48
N GLN A 286 -27.68 38.77 6.64
CA GLN A 286 -28.85 38.30 5.89
C GLN A 286 -30.14 39.01 6.31
N LEU A 287 -30.35 39.24 7.60
CA LEU A 287 -31.50 39.98 8.10
C LEU A 287 -31.49 41.42 7.56
N GLN A 288 -30.33 42.09 7.57
CA GLN A 288 -30.16 43.42 6.98
C GLN A 288 -30.44 43.42 5.47
N ASN A 289 -29.99 42.40 4.74
CA ASN A 289 -30.28 42.26 3.31
C ASN A 289 -31.78 42.07 3.05
N GLN A 290 -32.50 41.33 3.90
CA GLN A 290 -33.95 41.14 3.80
C GLN A 290 -34.73 42.42 4.11
N MET A 291 -34.29 43.20 5.10
CA MET A 291 -34.88 44.51 5.42
C MET A 291 -34.73 45.50 4.26
N ASN A 292 -33.62 45.41 3.52
CA ASN A 292 -33.32 46.26 2.35
C ASN A 292 -33.85 45.69 1.02
N ALA A 293 -34.65 44.61 1.05
CA ALA A 293 -35.19 44.00 -0.16
C ALA A 293 -36.25 44.90 -0.81
N THR A 294 -36.46 44.73 -2.12
CA THR A 294 -37.49 45.46 -2.88
C THR A 294 -38.51 44.47 -3.45
N PRO A 295 -39.81 44.59 -3.15
CA PRO A 295 -40.42 45.56 -2.21
C PRO A 295 -40.02 45.29 -0.75
N PRO A 296 -39.99 46.33 0.11
CA PRO A 296 -39.61 46.17 1.51
C PRO A 296 -40.62 45.29 2.25
N PRO A 297 -40.16 44.50 3.23
CA PRO A 297 -41.03 43.68 4.05
C PRO A 297 -41.99 44.53 4.87
N PRO A 298 -43.14 43.96 5.28
CA PRO A 298 -44.09 44.61 6.18
C PRO A 298 -43.44 45.17 7.47
N PRO A 299 -43.95 46.29 8.04
CA PRO A 299 -43.35 46.93 9.21
C PRO A 299 -43.22 46.03 10.45
N ASP A 300 -44.18 45.12 10.66
CA ASP A 300 -44.16 44.10 11.72
C ASP A 300 -43.01 43.10 11.54
N GLN A 301 -42.75 42.68 10.30
CA GLN A 301 -41.61 41.81 9.99
C GLN A 301 -40.28 42.55 10.14
N MET A 302 -40.22 43.82 9.76
CA MET A 302 -39.04 44.66 9.99
C MET A 302 -38.73 44.82 11.48
N ALA A 303 -39.73 45.05 12.32
CA ALA A 303 -39.55 45.15 13.77
C ALA A 303 -39.06 43.82 14.37
N ALA A 304 -39.60 42.69 13.91
CA ALA A 304 -39.15 41.36 14.35
C ALA A 304 -37.70 41.07 13.95
N MET A 305 -37.31 41.42 12.71
CA MET A 305 -35.92 41.28 12.26
C MET A 305 -34.96 42.17 13.03
N GLN A 306 -35.34 43.42 13.34
CA GLN A 306 -34.52 44.32 14.14
C GLN A 306 -34.32 43.78 15.57
N ALA A 307 -35.39 43.28 16.20
CA ALA A 307 -35.29 42.68 17.54
C ALA A 307 -34.35 41.46 17.56
N GLU A 308 -34.35 40.64 16.51
CA GLU A 308 -33.42 39.53 16.37
C GLU A 308 -31.97 40.01 16.16
N ILE A 309 -31.74 41.04 15.35
CA ILE A 309 -30.42 41.66 15.18
C ILE A 309 -29.87 42.14 16.53
N ASP A 310 -30.70 42.81 17.34
CA ASP A 310 -30.28 43.33 18.65
C ASP A 310 -29.92 42.18 19.61
N GLN A 311 -30.68 41.09 19.60
CA GLN A 311 -30.38 39.88 20.38
C GLN A 311 -29.06 39.22 19.93
N LEU A 312 -28.83 39.10 18.63
CA LEU A 312 -27.60 38.54 18.08
C LEU A 312 -26.39 39.42 18.39
N GLN A 313 -26.55 40.75 18.38
CA GLN A 313 -25.49 41.68 18.75
C GLN A 313 -25.11 41.53 20.23
N ALA A 314 -26.10 41.40 21.13
CA ALA A 314 -25.82 41.12 22.54
C ALA A 314 -25.06 39.79 22.74
N LYS A 315 -25.40 38.74 21.99
CA LYS A 315 -24.64 37.47 22.00
C LYS A 315 -23.21 37.65 21.50
N ILE A 316 -23.01 38.42 20.41
CA ILE A 316 -21.67 38.75 19.89
C ILE A 316 -20.83 39.44 20.95
N ASP A 317 -21.39 40.41 21.67
CA ASP A 317 -20.66 41.16 22.70
C ASP A 317 -20.21 40.25 23.85
N ILE A 318 -21.06 39.31 24.28
CA ILE A 318 -20.72 38.29 25.29
C ILE A 318 -19.57 37.41 24.80
N LEU A 319 -19.65 36.89 23.57
CA LEU A 319 -18.62 36.03 22.99
C LEU A 319 -17.30 36.76 22.78
N GLN A 320 -17.33 38.04 22.40
CA GLN A 320 -16.13 38.86 22.26
C GLN A 320 -15.45 39.09 23.61
N LYS A 321 -16.22 39.37 24.68
CA LYS A 321 -15.67 39.47 26.05
C LYS A 321 -15.06 38.14 26.49
N PHE A 322 -15.73 37.03 26.23
CA PHE A 322 -15.19 35.71 26.56
C PHE A 322 -13.88 35.42 25.81
N LEU A 323 -13.78 35.76 24.52
CA LEU A 323 -12.56 35.57 23.74
C LEU A 323 -11.36 36.37 24.29
N GLN A 324 -11.62 37.51 24.96
CA GLN A 324 -10.59 38.30 25.63
C GLN A 324 -10.08 37.65 26.93
N THR A 325 -10.83 36.70 27.51
CA THR A 325 -10.41 35.95 28.71
C THR A 325 -9.56 34.71 28.40
N LEU A 326 -9.39 34.36 27.12
CA LEU A 326 -8.65 33.19 26.62
C LEU A 326 -7.26 33.57 26.10
#